data_AF-F8QZ59-F1
#
_entry.id   AF-F8QZ59-F1
#
_cell.length_a   1.000
_cell.length_b   1.000
_cell.length_c   1.000
_cell.angle_alpha   90.00
_cell.angle_beta   90.00
_cell.angle_gamma   90.00
#
_symmetry.space_group_name_H-M   'P 1'
#
loop_
_entity.id
_entity.type
_entity.pdbx_description
1 polymer ?
#
loop_
_entity_poly.entity_id
_entity_poly.type
_entity_poly.pdbx_seq_one_letter_code
_entity_poly.pdbx_strand_id
1 'polypeptide(L)'
;GRVVNTLGFPIDGKGPIGGELYEMPLERKAPGVIFRQPVTEPLQTGVKAVDAMIPVGRGQRELVIGDRQTGKSTVCIDTILNQKEFYDAGKPVFCIYVAIGQKASTVAGIAKMLEEKGAMAYTIIVAANASDPAPMQVYAPFAGAAIGEYFRDSGRPALIVYDDLSKQAVAYREVSLLLRRPPGREAYPGDVFYLHSRLLERACKVIADDGIAKNMNDLPDSLKGIVKGGGSLTALPIIETQAGDVSAYIPTNVISITDGQIFLDG
;
A
#
# COMPACT_ATOMS: atom_id res chain seq x y z
N GLY A 1 3.52 10.71 -10.37
CA GLY A 1 2.30 11.47 -10.69
C GLY A 1 1.48 10.94 -11.82
N ARG A 2 1.21 9.64 -11.88
CA ARG A 2 0.30 9.04 -12.87
C ARG A 2 -0.81 8.30 -12.12
N VAL A 3 -1.97 8.17 -12.77
CA VAL A 3 -3.02 7.25 -12.34
C VAL A 3 -3.03 6.06 -13.29
N VAL A 4 -2.85 4.86 -12.74
CA VAL A 4 -2.76 3.61 -13.50
C VAL A 4 -3.78 2.61 -13.01
N ASN A 5 -4.19 1.68 -13.87
CA ASN A 5 -4.98 0.53 -13.45
C ASN A 5 -4.09 -0.59 -12.87
N THR A 6 -4.71 -1.70 -12.46
CA THR A 6 -4.03 -2.88 -11.88
C THR A 6 -2.95 -3.48 -12.79
N LEU A 7 -3.02 -3.28 -14.11
CA LEU A 7 -2.05 -3.79 -15.08
C LEU A 7 -0.94 -2.78 -15.41
N GLY A 8 -0.92 -1.61 -14.74
CA GLY A 8 0.05 -0.55 -15.00
C GLY A 8 -0.28 0.31 -16.21
N PHE A 9 -1.44 0.13 -16.86
CA PHE A 9 -1.85 1.01 -17.96
C PHE A 9 -2.35 2.37 -17.43
N PRO A 10 -1.93 3.49 -18.02
CA PRO A 10 -2.38 4.81 -17.60
C PRO A 10 -3.86 5.01 -17.91
N ILE A 11 -4.60 5.55 -16.94
CA ILE A 11 -6.04 5.85 -17.05
C ILE A 11 -6.36 7.32 -16.76
N ASP A 12 -5.33 8.16 -16.62
CA ASP A 12 -5.44 9.60 -16.34
C ASP A 12 -5.62 10.47 -17.60
N GLY A 13 -5.62 9.88 -18.79
CA GLY A 13 -5.71 10.62 -20.05
C GLY A 13 -4.46 11.44 -20.40
N LYS A 14 -3.36 11.30 -19.64
CA LYS A 14 -2.10 12.05 -19.86
C LYS A 14 -1.16 11.37 -20.86
N GLY A 15 -1.69 10.53 -21.75
CA GLY A 15 -0.93 9.74 -22.73
C GLY A 15 -0.20 8.53 -22.11
N PRO A 16 0.68 7.85 -22.88
CA PRO A 16 1.41 6.69 -22.40
C PRO A 16 2.39 7.03 -21.25
N ILE A 17 2.83 6.02 -20.50
CA ILE A 17 3.93 6.17 -19.53
C ILE A 17 5.23 6.18 -20.32
N GLY A 18 6.05 7.23 -20.11
CA GLY A 18 7.38 7.35 -20.72
C GLY A 18 8.51 6.93 -19.78
N GLY A 19 9.75 7.10 -20.23
CA GLY A 19 10.95 6.70 -19.49
C GLY A 19 11.24 5.20 -19.61
N GLU A 20 12.16 4.73 -18.78
CA GLU A 20 12.47 3.30 -18.67
C GLU A 20 11.33 2.57 -17.92
N LEU A 21 10.85 1.48 -18.50
CA LEU A 21 9.79 0.66 -17.95
C LEU A 21 10.39 -0.60 -17.31
N TYR A 22 9.87 -0.97 -16.14
CA TYR A 22 10.31 -2.15 -15.40
C TYR A 22 9.16 -3.15 -15.34
N GLU A 23 9.43 -4.38 -15.79
CA GLU A 23 8.51 -5.49 -15.60
C GLU A 23 8.61 -5.97 -14.15
N MET A 24 7.49 -5.96 -13.44
CA MET A 24 7.43 -6.27 -12.02
C MET A 24 6.38 -7.34 -11.75
N PRO A 25 6.75 -8.49 -11.15
CA PRO A 25 5.78 -9.50 -10.75
C PRO A 25 4.83 -8.97 -9.66
N LEU A 26 3.54 -9.26 -9.79
CA LEU A 26 2.54 -8.90 -8.78
C LEU A 26 2.72 -9.72 -7.50
N GLU A 27 3.02 -11.01 -7.64
CA GLU A 27 3.24 -11.92 -6.53
C GLU A 27 4.74 -12.14 -6.33
N ARG A 28 5.32 -11.36 -5.41
CA ARG A 28 6.67 -11.56 -4.90
C ARG A 28 6.62 -12.01 -3.45
N LYS A 29 7.53 -12.88 -3.06
CA LYS A 29 7.80 -13.21 -1.66
C LYS A 29 8.42 -11.99 -0.99
N ALA A 30 7.95 -11.72 0.23
CA ALA A 30 8.55 -10.69 1.06
C ALA A 30 10.04 -10.96 1.32
N PRO A 31 10.87 -9.92 1.54
CA PRO A 31 12.26 -10.11 1.93
C PRO A 31 12.34 -10.93 3.23
N GLY A 32 13.16 -11.97 3.24
CA GLY A 32 13.44 -12.76 4.45
C GLY A 32 14.16 -11.97 5.55
N VAL A 33 14.24 -12.54 6.75
CA VAL A 33 14.77 -11.88 7.96
C VAL A 33 16.16 -11.27 7.75
N ILE A 34 17.07 -11.98 7.08
CA ILE A 34 18.46 -11.53 6.83
C ILE A 34 18.56 -10.32 5.90
N PHE A 35 17.51 -10.01 5.13
CA PHE A 35 17.46 -8.89 4.19
C PHE A 35 16.79 -7.65 4.81
N ARG A 36 16.34 -7.74 6.06
CA ARG A 36 15.68 -6.65 6.79
C ARG A 36 16.61 -6.06 7.84
N GLN A 37 16.27 -4.88 8.33
CA GLN A 37 16.87 -4.29 9.52
C GLN A 37 15.78 -3.65 10.40
N PRO A 38 16.08 -3.35 11.67
CA PRO A 38 15.16 -2.62 12.54
C PRO A 38 14.71 -1.28 11.94
N VAL A 39 13.47 -0.90 12.24
CA VAL A 39 12.90 0.38 11.86
C VAL A 39 13.33 1.45 12.86
N THR A 40 14.17 2.38 12.40
CA THR A 40 14.76 3.44 13.27
C THR A 40 14.57 4.85 12.72
N GLU A 41 14.00 5.00 11.53
CA GLU A 41 13.77 6.29 10.87
C GLU A 41 12.27 6.61 10.92
N PRO A 42 11.86 7.82 11.32
CA PRO A 42 10.45 8.17 11.36
C PRO A 42 9.87 8.44 9.95
N LEU A 43 8.60 8.10 9.80
CA LEU A 43 7.72 8.54 8.72
C LEU A 43 6.71 9.55 9.30
N GLN A 44 7.02 10.84 9.16
CA GLN A 44 6.20 11.91 9.73
C GLN A 44 4.85 12.01 9.01
N THR A 45 3.75 11.83 9.74
CA THR A 45 2.40 11.90 9.16
C THR A 45 1.88 13.32 9.05
N GLY A 46 2.41 14.25 9.84
CA GLY A 46 1.88 15.62 9.97
C GLY A 46 0.62 15.67 10.84
N VAL A 47 0.12 14.53 11.32
CA VAL A 47 -1.02 14.43 12.23
C VAL A 47 -0.49 14.36 13.65
N LYS A 48 -0.58 15.47 14.38
CA LYS A 48 -0.05 15.62 15.74
C LYS A 48 -0.40 14.47 16.69
N ALA A 49 -1.64 13.97 16.64
CA ALA A 49 -2.07 12.87 17.50
C ALA A 49 -1.35 11.55 17.16
N VAL A 50 -1.11 11.29 15.86
CA VAL A 50 -0.40 10.10 15.39
C VAL A 50 1.08 10.25 15.71
N ASP A 51 1.73 11.33 15.25
CA ASP A 51 3.19 11.51 15.41
C ASP A 51 3.65 11.56 16.88
N ALA A 52 2.78 11.98 17.80
CA ALA A 52 3.10 12.05 19.23
C ALA A 52 2.79 10.75 20.01
N MET A 53 1.71 10.04 19.69
CA MET A 53 1.23 8.90 20.49
C MET A 53 1.45 7.54 19.81
N ILE A 54 1.42 7.51 18.48
CA ILE A 54 1.50 6.29 17.66
C ILE A 54 2.46 6.57 16.49
N PRO A 55 3.76 6.81 16.78
CA PRO A 55 4.71 7.19 15.75
C PRO A 55 4.89 6.07 14.72
N VAL A 56 4.89 6.44 13.44
CA VAL A 56 5.10 5.49 12.33
C VAL A 56 6.54 5.58 11.86
N GLY A 57 7.20 4.43 11.71
CA GLY A 57 8.56 4.33 11.18
C GLY A 57 8.63 3.89 9.72
N ARG A 58 9.72 4.25 9.03
CA ARG A 58 9.98 3.88 7.63
C ARG A 58 10.24 2.38 7.50
N GLY A 59 9.28 1.67 6.91
CA GLY A 59 9.27 0.21 6.82
C GLY A 59 8.26 -0.47 7.75
N GLN A 60 7.51 0.29 8.55
CA GLN A 60 6.45 -0.19 9.42
C GLN A 60 5.13 -0.40 8.65
N ARG A 61 4.25 -1.21 9.22
CA ARG A 61 2.87 -1.43 8.77
C ARG A 61 1.92 -0.94 9.86
N GLU A 62 1.27 0.20 9.63
CA GLU A 62 0.38 0.82 10.61
C GLU A 62 -1.06 0.80 10.11
N LEU A 63 -1.93 0.01 10.74
CA LEU A 63 -3.32 -0.13 10.35
C LEU A 63 -4.12 1.14 10.62
N VAL A 64 -4.86 1.65 9.65
CA VAL A 64 -5.87 2.70 9.87
C VAL A 64 -7.25 2.07 9.83
N ILE A 65 -7.91 1.99 10.98
CA ILE A 65 -9.16 1.23 11.14
C ILE A 65 -10.25 2.07 11.80
N GLY A 66 -11.49 1.89 11.37
CA GLY A 66 -12.65 2.56 11.94
C GLY A 66 -13.86 2.52 11.02
N ASP A 67 -14.96 3.08 11.50
CA ASP A 67 -16.24 3.07 10.81
C ASP A 67 -16.24 3.96 9.57
N ARG A 68 -17.28 3.82 8.76
CA ARG A 68 -17.46 4.67 7.59
C ARG A 68 -17.47 6.15 8.00
N GLN A 69 -16.81 7.00 7.22
CA GLN A 69 -16.75 8.46 7.42
C GLN A 69 -16.04 8.95 8.71
N THR A 70 -15.19 8.14 9.35
CA THR A 70 -14.39 8.56 10.52
C THR A 70 -13.06 9.25 10.19
N GLY A 71 -12.78 9.55 8.90
CA GLY A 71 -11.55 10.27 8.49
C GLY A 71 -10.35 9.38 8.13
N LYS A 72 -10.54 8.06 7.95
CA LYS A 72 -9.46 7.11 7.58
C LYS A 72 -8.63 7.55 6.37
N SER A 73 -9.30 7.86 5.25
CA SER A 73 -8.63 8.33 4.03
C SER A 73 -7.99 9.69 4.24
N THR A 74 -8.58 10.58 5.06
CA THR A 74 -8.02 11.89 5.38
C THR A 74 -6.67 11.76 6.06
N VAL A 75 -6.53 10.92 7.09
CA VAL A 75 -5.25 10.66 7.78
C VAL A 75 -4.18 10.19 6.79
N CYS A 76 -4.53 9.27 5.90
CA CYS A 76 -3.60 8.74 4.91
C CYS A 76 -3.21 9.77 3.85
N ILE A 77 -4.16 10.59 3.38
CA ILE A 77 -3.88 11.63 2.39
C ILE A 77 -3.07 12.77 3.00
N ASP A 78 -3.37 13.20 4.22
CA ASP A 78 -2.58 14.19 4.94
C ASP A 78 -1.14 13.70 5.15
N THR A 79 -0.96 12.41 5.45
CA THR A 79 0.36 11.77 5.48
C THR A 79 1.10 11.92 4.15
N ILE A 80 0.44 11.65 3.02
CA ILE A 80 1.03 11.84 1.68
C ILE A 80 1.42 13.30 1.47
N LEU A 81 0.52 14.24 1.76
CA LEU A 81 0.75 15.68 1.59
C LEU A 81 1.94 16.17 2.43
N ASN A 82 2.08 15.65 3.67
CA ASN A 82 3.18 15.98 4.56
C ASN A 82 4.54 15.58 3.97
N GLN A 83 4.60 14.57 3.08
CA GLN A 83 5.86 14.17 2.45
C GLN A 83 6.43 15.22 1.48
N LYS A 84 5.65 16.25 1.12
CA LYS A 84 6.08 17.32 0.22
C LYS A 84 7.34 18.03 0.71
N GLU A 85 7.45 18.30 2.01
CA GLU A 85 8.63 18.99 2.56
C GLU A 85 9.92 18.20 2.31
N PHE A 86 9.86 16.87 2.42
CA PHE A 86 11.00 15.99 2.15
C PHE A 86 11.31 15.87 0.66
N TYR A 87 10.28 15.89 -0.19
CA TYR A 87 10.44 15.92 -1.64
C TYR A 87 11.13 17.20 -2.10
N ASP A 88 10.65 18.36 -1.64
CA ASP A 88 11.21 19.67 -2.00
C ASP A 88 12.65 19.83 -1.44
N ALA A 89 12.98 19.18 -0.32
CA ALA A 89 14.33 19.12 0.24
C ALA A 89 15.26 18.09 -0.44
N GLY A 90 14.82 17.40 -1.50
CA GLY A 90 15.62 16.42 -2.23
C GLY A 90 15.83 15.08 -1.52
N LYS A 91 15.03 14.77 -0.49
CA LYS A 91 15.05 13.51 0.26
C LYS A 91 13.67 12.82 0.21
N PRO A 92 13.13 12.55 -0.98
CA PRO A 92 11.73 12.21 -1.18
C PRO A 92 11.36 10.89 -0.53
N VAL A 93 10.14 10.82 0.00
CA VAL A 93 9.40 9.57 0.24
C VAL A 93 8.38 9.42 -0.89
N PHE A 94 8.57 8.42 -1.74
CA PHE A 94 7.67 8.20 -2.87
C PHE A 94 6.37 7.55 -2.41
N CYS A 95 5.24 8.14 -2.80
CA CYS A 95 3.94 7.73 -2.27
C CYS A 95 3.16 6.91 -3.31
N ILE A 96 2.43 5.91 -2.84
CA ILE A 96 1.53 5.08 -3.64
C ILE A 96 0.18 5.08 -2.93
N TYR A 97 -0.88 5.46 -3.64
CA TYR A 97 -2.25 5.37 -3.12
C TYR A 97 -3.02 4.35 -3.96
N VAL A 98 -3.41 3.24 -3.34
CA VAL A 98 -4.16 2.17 -4.01
C VAL A 98 -5.64 2.32 -3.68
N ALA A 99 -6.43 2.73 -4.66
CA ALA A 99 -7.88 2.82 -4.56
C ALA A 99 -8.54 1.49 -5.00
N ILE A 100 -9.24 0.83 -4.08
CA ILE A 100 -9.81 -0.51 -4.25
C ILE A 100 -11.31 -0.42 -4.09
N GLY A 101 -12.07 -0.73 -5.13
CA GLY A 101 -13.54 -0.68 -5.10
C GLY A 101 -14.11 0.72 -4.82
N GLN A 102 -13.31 1.78 -5.03
CA GLN A 102 -13.75 3.16 -4.86
C GLN A 102 -14.52 3.66 -6.08
N LYS A 103 -15.35 4.69 -5.93
CA LYS A 103 -15.98 5.34 -7.08
C LYS A 103 -14.92 6.09 -7.88
N ALA A 104 -14.98 6.01 -9.21
CA ALA A 104 -14.04 6.72 -10.09
C ALA A 104 -14.01 8.23 -9.83
N SER A 105 -15.16 8.83 -9.50
CA SER A 105 -15.25 10.25 -9.12
C SER A 105 -14.50 10.59 -7.82
N THR A 106 -14.50 9.68 -6.84
CA THR A 106 -13.71 9.82 -5.61
C THR A 106 -12.22 9.80 -5.92
N VAL A 107 -11.77 8.84 -6.73
CA VAL A 107 -10.36 8.73 -7.15
C VAL A 107 -9.91 9.97 -7.92
N ALA A 108 -10.75 10.46 -8.84
CA ALA A 108 -10.47 11.69 -9.59
C ALA A 108 -10.37 12.92 -8.66
N GLY A 109 -11.23 13.01 -7.65
CA GLY A 109 -11.17 14.06 -6.63
C GLY A 109 -9.86 14.03 -5.83
N ILE A 110 -9.41 12.84 -5.42
CA ILE A 110 -8.13 12.66 -4.74
C ILE A 110 -6.97 13.05 -5.65
N ALA A 111 -6.95 12.57 -6.90
CA ALA A 111 -5.90 12.89 -7.87
C ALA A 111 -5.79 14.41 -8.10
N LYS A 112 -6.93 15.08 -8.27
CA LYS A 112 -7.00 16.54 -8.44
C LYS A 112 -6.47 17.27 -7.21
N MET A 113 -6.88 16.86 -6.01
CA MET A 113 -6.40 17.48 -4.76
C MET A 113 -4.89 17.30 -4.57
N LEU A 114 -4.36 16.10 -4.82
CA LEU A 114 -2.92 15.84 -4.79
C LEU A 114 -2.18 16.66 -5.85
N GLU A 115 -2.78 16.92 -7.01
CA GLU A 115 -2.20 17.77 -8.06
C GLU A 115 -2.17 19.23 -7.64
N GLU A 116 -3.28 19.77 -7.14
CA GLU A 116 -3.39 21.15 -6.64
C GLU A 116 -2.43 21.44 -5.47
N LYS A 117 -2.17 20.43 -4.63
CA LYS A 117 -1.22 20.52 -3.51
C LYS A 117 0.23 20.19 -3.92
N GLY A 118 0.48 19.85 -5.18
CA GLY A 118 1.81 19.50 -5.70
C GLY A 118 2.35 18.13 -5.24
N ALA A 119 1.52 17.31 -4.61
CA ALA A 119 1.86 15.97 -4.14
C ALA A 119 1.88 14.91 -5.25
N MET A 120 1.18 15.15 -6.37
CA MET A 120 1.27 14.27 -7.53
C MET A 120 2.69 14.16 -8.10
N ALA A 121 3.59 15.12 -7.84
CA ALA A 121 4.99 15.03 -8.26
C ALA A 121 5.68 13.73 -7.78
N TYR A 122 5.34 13.25 -6.58
CA TYR A 122 5.93 12.06 -5.95
C TYR A 122 4.92 10.96 -5.64
N THR A 123 3.67 11.10 -6.07
CA THR A 123 2.60 10.13 -5.81
C THR A 123 2.21 9.36 -7.07
N ILE A 124 1.99 8.05 -6.95
CA ILE A 124 1.36 7.19 -7.95
C ILE A 124 0.02 6.74 -7.40
N ILE A 125 -1.04 6.80 -8.21
CA ILE A 125 -2.34 6.24 -7.84
C ILE A 125 -2.57 4.97 -8.66
N VAL A 126 -2.82 3.86 -7.96
CA VAL A 126 -3.30 2.62 -8.58
C VAL A 126 -4.79 2.53 -8.32
N ALA A 127 -5.60 2.44 -9.36
CA ALA A 127 -7.05 2.41 -9.24
C ALA A 127 -7.64 1.14 -9.83
N ALA A 128 -8.40 0.42 -9.01
CA ALA A 128 -9.39 -0.55 -9.42
C ALA A 128 -10.73 -0.11 -8.84
N ASN A 129 -11.53 0.58 -9.65
CA ASN A 129 -12.78 1.20 -9.25
C ASN A 129 -13.86 0.15 -8.97
N ALA A 130 -14.94 0.56 -8.32
CA ALA A 130 -16.11 -0.30 -8.05
C ALA A 130 -16.74 -0.92 -9.31
N SER A 131 -16.58 -0.26 -10.47
CA SER A 131 -17.06 -0.74 -11.77
C SER A 131 -16.13 -1.75 -12.43
N ASP A 132 -14.90 -1.88 -11.95
CA ASP A 132 -13.89 -2.75 -12.56
C ASP A 132 -14.09 -4.20 -12.08
N PRO A 133 -13.72 -5.21 -12.88
CA PRO A 133 -13.88 -6.62 -12.52
C PRO A 133 -13.24 -6.97 -11.17
N ALA A 134 -13.88 -7.85 -10.39
CA ALA A 134 -13.38 -8.28 -9.09
C ALA A 134 -11.89 -8.73 -9.10
N PRO A 135 -11.38 -9.46 -10.11
CA PRO A 135 -9.95 -9.78 -10.18
C PRO A 135 -9.03 -8.54 -10.18
N MET A 136 -9.42 -7.44 -10.85
CA MET A 136 -8.62 -6.20 -10.83
C MET A 136 -8.56 -5.61 -9.43
N GLN A 137 -9.67 -5.65 -8.67
CA GLN A 137 -9.72 -5.17 -7.29
C GLN A 137 -8.89 -6.06 -6.35
N VAL A 138 -8.89 -7.37 -6.56
CA VAL A 138 -8.04 -8.31 -5.81
C VAL A 138 -6.55 -8.01 -6.01
N TYR A 139 -6.13 -7.72 -7.24
CA TYR A 139 -4.72 -7.55 -7.58
C TYR A 139 -4.20 -6.11 -7.50
N ALA A 140 -5.05 -5.09 -7.41
CA ALA A 140 -4.62 -3.68 -7.31
C ALA A 140 -3.63 -3.43 -6.13
N PRO A 141 -3.84 -4.00 -4.93
CA PRO A 141 -2.87 -3.87 -3.84
C PRO A 141 -1.51 -4.50 -4.15
N PHE A 142 -1.50 -5.63 -4.85
CA PHE A 142 -0.26 -6.28 -5.29
C PHE A 142 0.48 -5.46 -6.35
N ALA A 143 -0.24 -4.80 -7.26
CA ALA A 143 0.32 -3.88 -8.24
C ALA A 143 0.92 -2.63 -7.56
N GLY A 144 0.19 -2.05 -6.59
CA GLY A 144 0.72 -0.97 -5.76
C GLY A 144 1.98 -1.38 -4.99
N ALA A 145 1.98 -2.56 -4.38
CA ALA A 145 3.14 -3.10 -3.70
C ALA A 145 4.33 -3.24 -4.65
N ALA A 146 4.13 -3.80 -5.85
CA ALA A 146 5.19 -3.93 -6.86
C ALA A 146 5.81 -2.56 -7.25
N ILE A 147 4.99 -1.52 -7.40
CA ILE A 147 5.46 -0.15 -7.64
C ILE A 147 6.27 0.38 -6.44
N GLY A 148 5.77 0.18 -5.21
CA GLY A 148 6.47 0.57 -3.98
C GLY A 148 7.80 -0.15 -3.80
N GLU A 149 7.86 -1.42 -4.18
CA GLU A 149 9.07 -2.24 -4.09
C GLU A 149 10.17 -1.80 -5.04
N TYR A 150 9.85 -1.23 -6.20
CA TYR A 150 10.86 -0.61 -7.06
C TYR A 150 11.65 0.45 -6.29
N PHE A 151 10.99 1.29 -5.49
CA PHE A 151 11.66 2.28 -4.65
C PHE A 151 12.42 1.62 -3.49
N ARG A 152 11.76 0.70 -2.76
CA ARG A 152 12.37 -0.03 -1.64
C ARG A 152 13.66 -0.73 -2.04
N ASP A 153 13.63 -1.48 -3.14
CA ASP A 153 14.74 -2.34 -3.57
C ASP A 153 15.88 -1.53 -4.23
N SER A 154 15.61 -0.30 -4.65
CA SER A 154 16.62 0.65 -5.17
C SER A 154 17.11 1.64 -4.10
N GLY A 155 16.97 1.30 -2.82
CA GLY A 155 17.52 2.06 -1.70
C GLY A 155 16.73 3.32 -1.34
N ARG A 156 15.49 3.47 -1.81
CA ARG A 156 14.66 4.66 -1.60
C ARG A 156 13.50 4.37 -0.64
N PRO A 157 13.06 5.35 0.16
CA PRO A 157 11.89 5.20 1.00
C PRO A 157 10.61 5.42 0.18
N ALA A 158 9.61 4.59 0.45
CA ALA A 158 8.28 4.68 -0.09
C ALA A 158 7.22 4.51 0.99
N LEU A 159 6.05 5.10 0.72
CA LEU A 159 4.83 4.99 1.50
C LEU A 159 3.74 4.42 0.59
N ILE A 160 3.00 3.42 1.07
CA ILE A 160 1.84 2.86 0.36
C ILE A 160 0.60 2.90 1.24
N VAL A 161 -0.50 3.38 0.67
CA VAL A 161 -1.83 3.38 1.28
C VAL A 161 -2.71 2.39 0.52
N TYR A 162 -3.44 1.54 1.24
CA TYR A 162 -4.42 0.62 0.65
C TYR A 162 -5.84 1.02 1.08
N ASP A 163 -6.64 1.60 0.18
CA ASP A 163 -7.97 2.18 0.46
C ASP A 163 -9.09 1.47 -0.36
N ASP A 164 -9.66 0.37 0.12
CA ASP A 164 -9.37 -0.29 1.40
C ASP A 164 -9.26 -1.82 1.26
N LEU A 165 -8.62 -2.45 2.24
CA LEU A 165 -8.41 -3.91 2.23
C LEU A 165 -9.69 -4.68 2.60
N SER A 166 -10.70 -4.03 3.20
CA SER A 166 -12.02 -4.62 3.39
C SER A 166 -12.67 -4.94 2.02
N LYS A 167 -12.61 -3.99 1.08
CA LYS A 167 -13.11 -4.16 -0.30
C LYS A 167 -12.27 -5.16 -1.09
N GLN A 168 -10.95 -5.20 -0.88
CA GLN A 168 -10.10 -6.25 -1.47
C GLN A 168 -10.57 -7.65 -1.03
N ALA A 169 -10.80 -7.85 0.26
CA ALA A 169 -11.27 -9.13 0.79
C ALA A 169 -12.64 -9.51 0.21
N VAL A 170 -13.56 -8.56 0.06
CA VAL A 170 -14.87 -8.79 -0.56
C VAL A 170 -14.72 -9.23 -2.03
N ALA A 171 -13.85 -8.57 -2.80
CA ALA A 171 -13.57 -8.96 -4.18
C ALA A 171 -12.94 -10.36 -4.24
N TYR A 172 -12.03 -10.70 -3.31
CA TYR A 172 -11.41 -12.03 -3.25
C TYR A 172 -12.42 -13.12 -2.89
N ARG A 173 -13.37 -12.81 -2.01
CA ARG A 173 -14.50 -13.68 -1.69
C ARG A 173 -15.35 -13.95 -2.92
N GLU A 174 -15.71 -12.91 -3.67
CA GLU A 174 -16.49 -13.05 -4.91
C GLU A 174 -15.80 -13.98 -5.91
N VAL A 175 -14.52 -13.73 -6.21
CA VAL A 175 -13.73 -14.56 -7.11
C VAL A 175 -13.66 -16.01 -6.61
N SER A 176 -13.44 -16.21 -5.31
CA SER A 176 -13.33 -17.55 -4.73
C SER A 176 -14.63 -18.35 -4.80
N LEU A 177 -15.77 -17.69 -4.57
CA LEU A 177 -17.09 -18.30 -4.66
C LEU A 177 -17.45 -18.67 -6.11
N LEU A 178 -17.12 -17.81 -7.08
CA LEU A 178 -17.30 -18.10 -8.51
C LEU A 178 -16.47 -19.31 -8.96
N LEU A 179 -15.27 -19.46 -8.39
CA LEU A 179 -14.41 -20.63 -8.60
C LEU A 179 -14.83 -21.87 -7.79
N ARG A 180 -15.96 -21.82 -7.09
CA ARG A 180 -16.51 -22.90 -6.25
C ARG A 180 -15.54 -23.39 -5.17
N ARG A 181 -14.66 -22.50 -4.67
CA ARG A 181 -13.84 -22.80 -3.49
C ARG A 181 -14.75 -22.85 -2.24
N PRO A 182 -14.56 -23.81 -1.32
CA PRO A 182 -15.34 -23.88 -0.10
C PRO A 182 -15.21 -22.59 0.73
N PRO A 183 -16.33 -21.95 1.14
CA PRO A 183 -16.30 -20.79 2.02
C PRO A 183 -16.03 -21.19 3.48
N GLY A 184 -15.39 -20.29 4.22
CA GLY A 184 -15.19 -20.36 5.67
C GLY A 184 -16.03 -19.32 6.42
N ARG A 185 -15.46 -18.75 7.49
CA ARG A 185 -16.12 -17.73 8.34
C ARG A 185 -16.52 -16.51 7.51
N GLU A 186 -17.75 -16.02 7.72
CA GLU A 186 -18.33 -14.86 7.00
C GLU A 186 -18.29 -15.02 5.45
N ALA A 187 -18.32 -16.27 4.99
CA ALA A 187 -18.23 -16.70 3.60
C ALA A 187 -16.90 -16.37 2.88
N TYR A 188 -15.89 -15.86 3.59
CA TYR A 188 -14.55 -15.66 3.01
C TYR A 188 -13.84 -17.00 2.78
N PRO A 189 -12.95 -17.10 1.77
CA PRO A 189 -12.13 -18.29 1.58
C PRO A 189 -11.18 -18.51 2.76
N GLY A 190 -10.79 -19.77 3.00
CA GLY A 190 -9.95 -20.14 4.14
C GLY A 190 -8.56 -19.50 4.17
N ASP A 191 -8.09 -18.98 3.03
CA ASP A 191 -6.80 -18.32 2.86
C ASP A 191 -6.89 -16.78 2.79
N VAL A 192 -8.00 -16.17 3.23
CA VAL A 192 -8.14 -14.70 3.25
C VAL A 192 -7.10 -14.02 4.16
N PHE A 193 -6.66 -14.69 5.23
CA PHE A 193 -5.54 -14.21 6.04
C PHE A 193 -4.25 -14.15 5.20
N TYR A 194 -3.98 -15.20 4.42
CA TYR A 194 -2.81 -15.28 3.56
C TYR A 194 -2.81 -14.20 2.46
N LEU A 195 -3.97 -13.81 1.95
CA LEU A 195 -4.12 -12.70 0.99
C LEU A 195 -3.47 -11.42 1.53
N HIS A 196 -3.82 -11.01 2.76
CA HIS A 196 -3.30 -9.78 3.34
C HIS A 196 -1.92 -9.96 3.96
N SER A 197 -1.60 -11.11 4.56
CA SER A 197 -0.29 -11.32 5.19
C SER A 197 0.83 -11.29 4.17
N ARG A 198 0.69 -12.00 3.04
CA ARG A 198 1.69 -12.00 1.96
C ARG A 198 1.82 -10.65 1.26
N LEU A 199 0.77 -9.81 1.30
CA LEU A 199 0.80 -8.45 0.79
C LEU A 199 1.58 -7.54 1.75
N LEU A 200 1.16 -7.46 3.01
CA LEU A 200 1.69 -6.51 3.98
C LEU A 200 3.10 -6.87 4.45
N GLU A 201 3.47 -8.16 4.46
CA GLU A 201 4.85 -8.57 4.76
C GLU A 201 5.89 -8.02 3.78
N ARG A 202 5.47 -7.57 2.60
CA ARG A 202 6.36 -6.90 1.63
C ARG A 202 6.74 -5.49 2.06
N ALA A 203 5.99 -4.86 2.95
CA ALA A 203 6.38 -3.60 3.58
C ALA A 203 7.42 -3.86 4.68
N CYS A 204 8.64 -3.38 4.46
CA CYS A 204 9.76 -3.55 5.39
C CYS A 204 10.85 -2.51 5.14
N LYS A 205 11.80 -2.40 6.08
CA LYS A 205 13.08 -1.70 5.90
C LYS A 205 14.13 -2.71 5.45
N VAL A 206 14.70 -2.50 4.26
CA VAL A 206 15.79 -3.31 3.72
C VAL A 206 17.09 -2.97 4.44
N ILE A 207 17.90 -4.00 4.69
CA ILE A 207 19.22 -3.85 5.30
C ILE A 207 20.09 -2.83 4.54
N ALA A 208 20.80 -1.98 5.28
CA ALA A 208 21.72 -0.97 4.75
C ALA A 208 23.08 -1.59 4.37
N ASP A 209 23.04 -2.68 3.62
CA ASP A 209 24.20 -3.37 3.06
C ASP A 209 23.87 -3.79 1.62
N ASP A 210 24.56 -3.20 0.65
CA ASP A 210 24.33 -3.47 -0.78
C ASP A 210 24.69 -4.91 -1.17
N GLY A 211 25.69 -5.51 -0.53
CA GLY A 211 26.12 -6.88 -0.80
C GLY A 211 25.07 -7.90 -0.37
N ILE A 212 24.45 -7.68 0.79
CA ILE A 212 23.35 -8.52 1.28
C ILE A 212 22.06 -8.25 0.49
N ALA A 213 21.70 -6.97 0.27
CA ALA A 213 20.48 -6.60 -0.43
C ALA A 213 20.40 -7.18 -1.86
N LYS A 214 21.53 -7.19 -2.60
CA LYS A 214 21.61 -7.78 -3.96
C LYS A 214 21.34 -9.28 -4.02
N ASN A 215 21.42 -9.99 -2.89
CA ASN A 215 21.18 -11.42 -2.78
C ASN A 215 19.77 -11.75 -2.23
N MET A 216 18.86 -10.77 -2.19
CA MET A 216 17.49 -10.96 -1.69
C MET A 216 16.73 -12.05 -2.45
N ASN A 217 15.97 -12.86 -1.69
CA ASN A 217 15.42 -14.15 -2.12
C ASN A 217 14.50 -14.16 -3.35
N ASP A 218 13.84 -13.05 -3.67
CA ASP A 218 12.86 -12.99 -4.77
C ASP A 218 12.97 -11.65 -5.52
N LEU A 219 14.21 -11.36 -5.93
CA LEU A 219 14.52 -10.20 -6.78
C LEU A 219 14.17 -10.51 -8.24
N PRO A 220 13.27 -9.72 -8.87
CA PRO A 220 12.98 -9.86 -10.29
C PRO A 220 14.19 -9.42 -11.12
N ASP A 221 14.35 -10.01 -12.30
CA ASP A 221 15.49 -9.75 -13.19
C ASP A 221 15.61 -8.27 -13.55
N SER A 222 14.48 -7.58 -13.70
CA SER A 222 14.40 -6.14 -13.98
C SER A 222 15.04 -5.26 -12.91
N LEU A 223 15.15 -5.71 -11.65
CA LEU A 223 15.72 -4.92 -10.56
C LEU A 223 17.19 -5.23 -10.26
N LYS A 224 17.71 -6.40 -10.66
CA LYS A 224 19.04 -6.89 -10.26
C LYS A 224 20.18 -5.88 -10.50
N GLY A 225 20.10 -5.10 -11.57
CA GLY A 225 21.10 -4.09 -11.92
C GLY A 225 21.07 -2.81 -11.07
N ILE A 226 19.97 -2.56 -10.34
CA ILE A 226 19.73 -1.30 -9.61
C ILE A 226 19.50 -1.49 -8.11
N VAL A 227 19.67 -2.72 -7.60
CA VAL A 227 19.44 -3.03 -6.19
C VAL A 227 20.42 -2.26 -5.30
N LYS A 228 19.86 -1.63 -4.27
CA LYS A 228 20.60 -0.89 -3.24
C LYS A 228 19.97 -1.10 -1.87
N GLY A 229 20.79 -1.24 -0.85
CA GLY A 229 20.37 -1.39 0.54
C GLY A 229 19.75 -0.11 1.12
N GLY A 230 19.13 -0.24 2.29
CA GLY A 230 18.64 0.87 3.10
C GLY A 230 17.30 1.48 2.67
N GLY A 231 16.70 1.02 1.56
CA GLY A 231 15.37 1.45 1.15
C GLY A 231 14.27 0.88 2.06
N SER A 232 13.06 1.41 1.95
CA SER A 232 11.94 1.00 2.81
C SER A 232 10.61 1.14 2.10
N LEU A 233 9.67 0.24 2.39
CA LEU A 233 8.26 0.40 2.04
C LEU A 233 7.45 0.42 3.33
N THR A 234 6.81 1.54 3.61
CA THR A 234 5.93 1.75 4.78
C THR A 234 4.49 1.60 4.33
N ALA A 235 3.66 0.84 5.05
CA ALA A 235 2.29 0.57 4.64
C ALA A 235 1.27 1.13 5.62
N LEU A 236 0.26 1.81 5.10
CA LEU A 236 -0.95 2.24 5.81
C LEU A 236 -2.17 1.53 5.21
N PRO A 237 -2.42 0.26 5.59
CA PRO A 237 -3.65 -0.42 5.18
C PRO A 237 -4.87 0.21 5.86
N ILE A 238 -5.93 0.46 5.09
CA ILE A 238 -7.22 0.90 5.63
C ILE A 238 -8.15 -0.31 5.78
N ILE A 239 -8.83 -0.38 6.92
CA ILE A 239 -9.95 -1.31 7.16
C ILE A 239 -11.18 -0.51 7.59
N GLU A 240 -12.29 -0.76 6.89
CA GLU A 240 -13.61 -0.29 7.30
C GLU A 240 -14.27 -1.32 8.22
N THR A 241 -14.63 -0.89 9.43
CA THR A 241 -15.47 -1.65 10.38
C THR A 241 -16.95 -1.35 10.15
N GLN A 242 -17.81 -2.19 10.73
CA GLN A 242 -19.25 -1.98 10.73
C GLN A 242 -19.71 -1.83 12.19
N ALA A 243 -20.33 -0.70 12.52
CA ALA A 243 -20.83 -0.40 13.86
C ALA A 243 -19.75 -0.52 14.96
N GLY A 244 -18.52 -0.11 14.65
CA GLY A 244 -17.37 -0.14 15.56
C GLY A 244 -16.82 -1.53 15.85
N ASP A 245 -17.30 -2.59 15.19
CA ASP A 245 -16.87 -3.96 15.47
C ASP A 245 -15.47 -4.25 14.93
N VAL A 246 -14.47 -4.05 15.78
CA VAL A 246 -13.06 -4.42 15.54
C VAL A 246 -12.79 -5.91 15.71
N SER A 247 -13.75 -6.69 16.23
CA SER A 247 -13.63 -8.14 16.46
C SER A 247 -14.09 -8.99 15.28
N ALA A 248 -14.62 -8.34 14.22
CA ALA A 248 -14.97 -9.00 12.97
C ALA A 248 -13.76 -9.68 12.32
N TYR A 249 -14.02 -10.62 11.42
CA TYR A 249 -13.00 -11.53 10.91
C TYR A 249 -11.84 -10.82 10.19
N ILE A 250 -12.14 -9.91 9.27
CA ILE A 250 -11.11 -9.19 8.50
C ILE A 250 -10.32 -8.19 9.37
N PRO A 251 -10.96 -7.33 10.19
CA PRO A 251 -10.26 -6.49 11.17
C PRO A 251 -9.24 -7.26 12.02
N THR A 252 -9.69 -8.35 12.68
CA THR A 252 -8.83 -9.13 13.58
C THR A 252 -7.61 -9.71 12.84
N ASN A 253 -7.80 -10.22 11.63
CA ASN A 253 -6.71 -10.73 10.81
C ASN A 253 -5.67 -9.65 10.52
N VAL A 254 -6.10 -8.46 10.10
CA VAL A 254 -5.17 -7.39 9.70
C VAL A 254 -4.46 -6.80 10.92
N ILE A 255 -5.16 -6.66 12.06
CA ILE A 255 -4.55 -6.29 13.35
C ILE A 255 -3.40 -7.24 13.70
N SER A 256 -3.56 -8.55 13.48
CA SER A 256 -2.51 -9.53 13.77
C SER A 256 -1.33 -9.53 12.78
N ILE A 257 -1.45 -8.82 11.65
CA ILE A 257 -0.42 -8.71 10.61
C ILE A 257 0.39 -7.42 10.74
N THR A 258 -0.26 -6.32 11.14
CA THR A 258 0.35 -4.99 11.25
C THR A 258 1.13 -4.82 12.55
N ASP A 259 2.03 -3.84 12.57
CA ASP A 259 2.90 -3.54 13.73
C ASP A 259 2.19 -2.65 14.78
N GLY A 260 1.11 -1.98 14.37
CA GLY A 260 0.30 -1.11 15.20
C GLY A 260 -1.01 -0.73 14.52
N GLN A 261 -1.81 0.09 15.19
CA GLN A 261 -3.09 0.56 14.68
C GLN A 261 -3.43 1.98 15.15
N ILE A 262 -3.97 2.76 14.22
CA ILE A 262 -4.67 4.03 14.40
C ILE A 262 -6.17 3.74 14.32
N PHE A 263 -6.83 3.69 15.48
CA PHE A 263 -8.28 3.51 15.58
C PHE A 263 -8.98 4.88 15.54
N LEU A 264 -9.93 5.04 14.61
CA LEU A 264 -10.72 6.26 14.44
C LEU A 264 -12.19 5.99 14.79
N ASP A 265 -12.66 6.67 15.83
CA ASP A 265 -14.05 6.63 16.30
C ASP A 265 -14.74 7.99 16.07
N GLY A 266 -16.07 7.96 15.90
CA GLY A 266 -16.90 9.11 15.52
C GLY A 266 -17.74 9.68 16.66
#